data_AF-A0A6J1WSE5-F1
#
_entry.id   AF-A0A6J1WSE5-F1
#
_cell.length_a   1.000
_cell.length_b   1.000
_cell.length_c   1.000
_cell.angle_alpha   90.00
_cell.angle_beta   90.00
_cell.angle_gamma   90.00
#
_symmetry.space_group_name_H-M   'P 1'
#
loop_
_entity.id
_entity.type
_entity.pdbx_description
1 polymer ?
#
loop_
_entity_poly.entity_id
_entity_poly.type
_entity_poly.pdbx_seq_one_letter_code
_entity_poly.pdbx_strand_id
1 'polypeptide(L)'
;MCSQTKVLVNCCGPYRLYGEPVVRAAIEAKTHYVDVSGEPQFMETMQLVYDAQAREAGVYVVSACGFDSVPNDMGVVFLQQNWEGKQSASEYGNASTILTRHKLKFHPNHLDEWRSSTVR
;
A
#
# COMPACT_ATOMS: atom_id res chain seq x y z
N MET A 1 -3.47 -9.08 18.59
CA MET A 1 -2.49 -8.26 17.85
C MET A 1 -3.16 -7.39 16.80
N CYS A 2 -3.61 -7.93 15.64
CA CYS A 2 -4.21 -7.10 14.58
C CYS A 2 -5.45 -6.31 15.06
N SER A 3 -6.39 -6.95 15.73
CA SER A 3 -7.61 -6.31 16.26
C SER A 3 -7.39 -5.21 17.30
N GLN A 4 -6.16 -5.03 17.79
CA GLN A 4 -5.79 -4.04 18.80
C GLN A 4 -5.03 -2.84 18.19
N THR A 5 -4.85 -2.80 16.87
CA THR A 5 -4.15 -1.72 16.17
C THR A 5 -4.90 -1.29 14.91
N LYS A 6 -4.68 -0.03 14.50
CA LYS A 6 -5.18 0.51 13.23
C LYS A 6 -4.28 0.08 12.05
N VAL A 7 -2.99 -0.09 12.30
CA VAL A 7 -1.98 -0.46 11.29
C VAL A 7 -1.05 -1.53 11.85
N LEU A 8 -0.78 -2.56 11.04
CA LEU A 8 0.22 -3.58 11.28
C LEU A 8 1.41 -3.33 10.34
N VAL A 9 2.60 -3.16 10.91
CA VAL A 9 3.86 -3.02 10.17
C VAL A 9 4.62 -4.34 10.29
N ASN A 10 4.72 -5.09 9.20
CA ASN A 10 5.40 -6.38 9.16
C ASN A 10 6.82 -6.25 8.58
N CYS A 11 7.82 -6.34 9.45
CA CYS A 11 9.23 -6.31 9.08
C CYS A 11 9.90 -7.70 9.12
N CYS A 12 9.11 -8.79 9.22
CA CYS A 12 9.62 -10.14 9.40
C CYS A 12 9.36 -11.00 8.16
N GLY A 13 10.40 -11.19 7.35
CA GLY A 13 10.43 -12.16 6.26
C GLY A 13 10.93 -13.55 6.71
N PRO A 14 11.04 -14.52 5.79
CA PRO A 14 10.75 -14.44 4.35
C PRO A 14 9.24 -14.39 4.05
N TYR A 15 8.81 -13.37 3.32
CA TYR A 15 7.38 -13.07 3.14
C TYR A 15 6.65 -14.13 2.31
N ARG A 16 7.33 -14.69 1.31
CA ARG A 16 6.78 -15.77 0.48
C ARG A 16 6.35 -17.01 1.27
N LEU A 17 6.96 -17.25 2.44
CA LEU A 17 6.65 -18.43 3.25
C LEU A 17 5.68 -18.12 4.39
N TYR A 18 5.79 -16.92 4.98
CA TYR A 18 5.10 -16.61 6.24
C TYR A 18 4.23 -15.35 6.19
N GLY A 19 4.27 -14.58 5.10
CA GLY A 19 3.59 -13.28 5.00
C GLY A 19 2.09 -13.40 4.78
N GLU A 20 1.63 -14.39 4.03
CA GLU A 20 0.22 -14.53 3.64
C GLU A 20 -0.73 -14.69 4.84
N PRO A 21 -0.44 -15.54 5.86
CA PRO A 21 -1.23 -15.58 7.09
C PRO A 21 -1.35 -14.23 7.80
N VAL A 22 -0.32 -13.38 7.72
CA VAL A 22 -0.30 -12.05 8.37
C VAL A 22 -1.18 -11.07 7.61
N VAL A 23 -1.10 -11.06 6.27
CA VAL A 23 -1.97 -10.24 5.40
C VAL A 23 -3.43 -10.62 5.63
N ARG A 24 -3.74 -11.91 5.58
CA ARG A 24 -5.09 -12.43 5.82
C ARG A 24 -5.62 -12.00 7.19
N ALA A 25 -4.84 -12.19 8.26
CA ALA A 25 -5.25 -11.80 9.60
C ALA A 25 -5.46 -10.29 9.75
N ALA A 26 -4.66 -9.46 9.06
CA ALA A 26 -4.86 -8.01 9.05
C ALA A 26 -6.17 -7.62 8.34
N ILE A 27 -6.48 -8.22 7.19
CA ILE A 27 -7.72 -7.97 6.45
C ILE A 27 -8.94 -8.40 7.27
N GLU A 28 -8.93 -9.62 7.81
CA GLU A 28 -10.02 -10.15 8.64
C GLU A 28 -10.28 -9.27 9.87
N ALA A 29 -9.22 -8.72 10.47
CA ALA A 29 -9.31 -7.80 11.61
C ALA A 29 -9.67 -6.35 11.21
N LYS A 30 -9.81 -6.04 9.92
CA LYS A 30 -9.97 -4.68 9.39
C LYS A 30 -8.85 -3.72 9.82
N THR A 31 -7.63 -4.24 9.85
CA THR A 31 -6.40 -3.52 10.17
C THR A 31 -5.63 -3.24 8.87
N HIS A 32 -5.10 -2.03 8.70
CA HIS A 32 -4.22 -1.74 7.57
C HIS A 32 -2.91 -2.50 7.70
N TYR A 33 -2.36 -2.97 6.59
CA TYR A 33 -1.12 -3.74 6.55
C TYR A 33 -0.08 -3.01 5.71
N VAL A 34 1.13 -2.92 6.24
CA VAL A 34 2.30 -2.48 5.48
C VAL A 34 3.49 -3.40 5.75
N ASP A 35 4.36 -3.59 4.76
CA ASP A 35 5.60 -4.35 4.94
C ASP A 35 6.78 -3.78 4.15
N VAL A 36 7.97 -4.32 4.42
CA VAL A 36 9.20 -4.01 3.69
C VAL A 36 9.59 -5.15 2.74
N SER A 37 8.62 -5.93 2.26
CA SER A 37 8.88 -7.05 1.36
C SER A 37 9.51 -6.58 0.06
N GLY A 38 10.39 -7.44 -0.48
CA GLY A 38 11.07 -7.24 -1.77
C GLY A 38 10.85 -8.40 -2.73
N GLU A 39 10.02 -9.39 -2.37
CA GLU A 39 9.77 -10.59 -3.13
C GLU A 39 8.59 -10.41 -4.10
N PRO A 40 8.81 -10.27 -5.43
CA PRO A 40 7.74 -9.96 -6.39
C PRO A 40 6.62 -10.99 -6.39
N GLN A 41 6.97 -12.27 -6.28
CA GLN A 41 5.98 -13.34 -6.24
C GLN A 41 5.02 -13.20 -5.04
N PHE A 42 5.53 -12.76 -3.88
CA PHE A 42 4.67 -12.53 -2.72
C PHE A 42 3.74 -11.33 -2.97
N MET A 43 4.30 -10.20 -3.40
CA MET A 43 3.53 -8.97 -3.65
C MET A 43 2.42 -9.18 -4.68
N GLU A 44 2.74 -9.78 -5.83
CA GLU A 44 1.79 -10.08 -6.90
C GLU A 44 0.72 -11.09 -6.45
N THR A 45 1.10 -12.13 -5.71
CA THR A 45 0.14 -13.12 -5.20
C THR A 45 -0.82 -12.49 -4.20
N MET A 46 -0.32 -11.67 -3.26
CA MET A 46 -1.20 -10.98 -2.31
C MET A 46 -2.14 -10.03 -3.03
N GLN A 47 -1.67 -9.35 -4.08
CA GLN A 47 -2.52 -8.52 -4.91
C GLN A 47 -3.63 -9.33 -5.58
N LEU A 48 -3.27 -10.40 -6.29
CA LEU A 48 -4.23 -11.19 -7.06
C LEU A 48 -5.27 -11.88 -6.17
N VAL A 49 -4.84 -12.37 -4.99
CA VAL A 49 -5.71 -13.16 -4.10
C VAL A 49 -6.57 -12.26 -3.22
N TYR A 50 -6.01 -11.18 -2.64
CA TYR A 50 -6.64 -10.45 -1.54
C TYR A 50 -7.24 -9.08 -1.92
N ASP A 51 -7.16 -8.64 -3.17
CA ASP A 51 -7.65 -7.33 -3.61
C ASP A 51 -9.14 -7.10 -3.33
N ALA A 52 -9.99 -8.06 -3.65
CA ALA A 52 -11.42 -7.95 -3.40
C ALA A 52 -11.73 -7.87 -1.89
N GLN A 53 -11.10 -8.72 -1.08
CA GLN A 53 -11.32 -8.80 0.36
C GLN A 53 -10.79 -7.56 1.08
N ALA A 54 -9.63 -7.02 0.69
CA ALA A 54 -9.09 -5.79 1.24
C ALA A 54 -10.00 -4.59 0.96
N ARG A 55 -10.57 -4.51 -0.25
CA ARG A 55 -11.55 -3.48 -0.62
C ARG A 55 -12.84 -3.58 0.18
N GLU A 56 -13.39 -4.78 0.31
CA GLU A 56 -14.61 -5.02 1.09
C GLU A 56 -14.40 -4.70 2.58
N ALA A 57 -13.24 -5.08 3.13
CA ALA A 57 -12.85 -4.75 4.50
C ALA A 57 -12.55 -3.24 4.71
N GLY A 58 -12.35 -2.49 3.63
CA GLY A 58 -12.02 -1.06 3.67
C GLY A 58 -10.60 -0.78 4.18
N VAL A 59 -9.67 -1.71 3.96
CA VAL A 59 -8.29 -1.60 4.42
C VAL A 59 -7.29 -1.47 3.29
N TYR A 60 -6.18 -0.78 3.60
CA TYR A 60 -5.01 -0.74 2.74
C TYR A 60 -4.07 -1.90 3.09
N VAL A 61 -3.56 -2.57 2.07
CA VAL A 61 -2.45 -3.52 2.15
C VAL A 61 -1.40 -2.99 1.17
N VAL A 62 -0.24 -2.62 1.69
CA VAL A 62 0.83 -1.97 0.91
C VAL A 62 2.15 -2.71 1.15
N SER A 63 2.71 -3.27 0.09
CA SER A 63 4.03 -3.90 0.13
C SER A 63 5.12 -2.92 -0.32
N ALA A 64 6.38 -3.32 -0.10
CA ALA A 64 7.55 -2.53 -0.49
C ALA A 64 7.58 -1.11 0.11
N CYS A 65 7.25 -0.97 1.40
CA CYS A 65 7.38 0.28 2.15
C CYS A 65 8.78 0.45 2.79
N GLY A 66 9.82 -0.07 2.13
CA GLY A 66 11.20 0.01 2.58
C GLY A 66 11.96 1.22 2.04
N PHE A 67 13.21 1.37 2.51
CA PHE A 67 14.11 2.45 2.07
C PHE A 67 14.45 2.38 0.57
N ASP A 68 14.48 1.18 -0.01
CA ASP A 68 14.80 1.01 -1.44
C ASP A 68 13.63 1.37 -2.36
N SER A 69 12.44 1.61 -1.80
CA SER A 69 11.20 1.77 -2.57
C SER A 69 10.53 3.13 -2.31
N VAL A 70 10.35 3.52 -1.05
CA VAL A 70 9.61 4.76 -0.70
C VAL A 70 10.27 6.03 -1.28
N PRO A 71 11.60 6.26 -1.15
CA PRO A 71 12.25 7.43 -1.75
C PRO A 71 12.13 7.47 -3.27
N ASN A 72 12.16 6.29 -3.92
CA ASN A 72 11.96 6.18 -5.36
C ASN A 72 10.53 6.58 -5.75
N ASP A 73 9.52 6.02 -5.10
CA ASP A 73 8.10 6.35 -5.35
C ASP A 73 7.84 7.84 -5.13
N MET A 74 8.42 8.43 -4.06
CA MET A 74 8.36 9.87 -3.82
C MET A 74 9.02 10.69 -4.93
N GLY A 75 10.16 10.23 -5.46
CA GLY A 75 10.84 10.89 -6.58
C GLY A 75 9.99 10.91 -7.85
N VAL A 76 9.29 9.81 -8.14
CA VAL A 76 8.33 9.73 -9.26
C VAL A 76 7.17 10.69 -9.05
N VAL A 77 6.58 10.74 -7.85
CA VAL A 77 5.50 11.68 -7.53
C VAL A 77 5.96 13.13 -7.65
N PHE A 78 7.15 13.45 -7.12
CA PHE A 78 7.72 14.79 -7.25
C PHE A 78 7.92 15.18 -8.72
N LEU A 79 8.49 14.29 -9.52
CA LEU A 79 8.67 14.53 -10.94
C LEU A 79 7.32 14.74 -11.64
N GLN A 80 6.33 13.90 -11.38
CA GLN A 80 4.97 14.03 -11.94
C GLN A 80 4.34 15.38 -11.62
N GLN A 81 4.50 15.89 -10.40
CA GLN A 81 3.92 17.17 -9.97
C GLN A 81 4.60 18.39 -10.59
N ASN A 82 5.89 18.27 -10.97
CA ASN A 82 6.68 19.38 -11.49
C ASN A 82 6.95 19.28 -13.00
N TRP A 83 6.38 18.28 -13.68
CA TRP A 83 6.60 18.06 -15.10
C TRP A 83 5.56 18.80 -15.96
N GLU A 84 6.03 19.71 -16.82
CA GLU A 84 5.18 20.54 -17.70
C GLU A 84 4.80 19.86 -19.03
N GLY A 85 5.36 18.69 -19.33
CA GLY A 85 5.09 17.94 -20.56
C GLY A 85 3.85 17.05 -20.49
N LYS A 86 3.25 16.72 -21.65
CA LYS A 86 2.17 15.73 -21.74
C LYS A 86 2.71 14.34 -21.37
N GLN A 87 2.27 13.76 -20.26
CA GLN A 87 2.52 12.34 -19.98
C GLN A 87 1.63 11.47 -20.86
N SER A 88 2.22 10.52 -21.58
CA SER A 88 1.51 9.29 -21.90
C SER A 88 1.38 8.50 -20.61
N ALA A 89 0.16 8.10 -20.24
CA ALA A 89 -0.08 7.24 -19.10
C ALA A 89 0.51 5.85 -19.40
N SER A 90 1.82 5.70 -19.25
CA SER A 90 2.40 4.38 -19.10
C SER A 90 2.07 3.92 -17.68
N GLU A 91 1.48 2.73 -17.57
CA GLU A 91 1.25 2.07 -16.29
C GLU A 91 2.62 1.67 -15.70
N TYR A 92 3.36 2.65 -15.17
CA TYR A 92 4.31 2.34 -14.12
C TYR A 92 3.46 1.89 -12.94
N GLY A 93 3.36 0.57 -12.75
CA GLY A 93 2.88 0.01 -11.51
C GLY A 93 3.78 0.54 -10.40
N ASN A 94 3.26 1.46 -9.61
CA ASN A 94 3.91 1.95 -8.41
C ASN A 94 4.34 0.71 -7.61
N ALA A 95 5.61 0.59 -7.24
CA ALA A 95 6.13 -0.58 -6.54
C ALA A 95 5.41 -0.81 -5.19
N SER A 96 4.78 0.24 -4.67
CA SER A 96 3.69 0.19 -3.70
C SER A 96 2.40 -0.29 -4.36
N THR A 97 2.25 -1.61 -4.55
CA THR A 97 0.96 -2.21 -4.89
C THR A 97 -0.02 -1.95 -3.74
N ILE A 98 -0.75 -0.84 -3.85
CA ILE A 98 -1.84 -0.48 -2.97
C ILE A 98 -3.07 -1.26 -3.43
N LEU A 99 -3.54 -2.19 -2.61
CA LEU A 99 -4.73 -3.01 -2.84
C LEU A 99 -6.08 -2.24 -2.85
N THR A 100 -6.05 -0.95 -3.17
CA THR A 100 -7.20 -0.02 -3.16
C THR A 100 -6.97 1.15 -4.13
N ARG A 101 -6.44 0.86 -5.34
CA ARG A 101 -6.15 1.86 -6.39
C ARG A 101 -7.34 2.77 -6.76
N HIS A 102 -8.59 2.42 -6.42
CA HIS A 102 -9.76 3.24 -6.74
C HIS A 102 -10.01 4.47 -5.84
N LYS A 103 -9.31 4.61 -4.69
CA LYS A 103 -9.49 5.79 -3.83
C LYS A 103 -8.27 6.71 -3.69
N LEU A 104 -7.07 6.27 -4.05
CA LEU A 104 -5.90 7.15 -4.01
C LEU A 104 -5.79 7.96 -5.31
N LYS A 105 -6.64 8.98 -5.41
CA LYS A 105 -6.31 10.16 -6.22
C LYS A 105 -5.34 10.99 -5.38
N PHE A 106 -4.07 11.02 -5.75
CA PHE A 106 -3.12 12.01 -5.21
C PHE A 106 -3.53 13.40 -5.75
N HIS A 107 -4.58 13.96 -5.18
CA HIS A 107 -4.91 15.37 -5.34
C HIS A 107 -4.03 16.16 -4.36
N PRO A 108 -3.42 17.29 -4.76
CA PRO A 108 -2.50 18.06 -3.91
C PRO A 108 -3.06 18.51 -2.55
N ASN A 109 -4.38 18.37 -2.32
CA ASN A 109 -5.08 18.77 -1.10
C ASN A 109 -5.51 17.60 -0.19
N HIS A 110 -5.12 16.35 -0.48
CA HIS A 110 -5.62 15.17 0.25
C HIS A 110 -5.02 15.01 1.67
N LEU A 111 -3.94 15.75 2.00
CA LEU A 111 -3.32 15.75 3.33
C LEU A 111 -4.25 16.33 4.43
N ASP A 112 -5.19 17.21 4.07
CA ASP A 112 -6.11 17.81 5.03
C ASP A 112 -7.30 16.90 5.38
N GLU A 113 -7.74 16.03 4.47
CA GLU A 113 -8.77 15.01 4.74
C GLU A 113 -8.26 13.87 5.63
N TRP A 114 -6.96 13.55 5.55
CA TRP A 114 -6.34 12.56 6.42
C TRP A 114 -6.21 13.06 7.86
N ARG A 115 -5.99 14.37 8.04
CA ARG A 115 -5.93 15.02 9.36
C ARG A 115 -7.28 15.01 10.09
N SER A 116 -8.40 15.13 9.36
CA SER A 116 -9.74 15.17 9.97
C SER A 116 -10.30 13.80 10.36
N SER A 117 -9.82 12.72 9.73
CA SER A 117 -10.25 11.34 10.00
C SER A 117 -9.39 10.60 11.04
N THR A 118 -8.27 11.19 11.47
CA THR A 118 -7.34 10.59 12.46
C THR A 118 -7.62 11.03 13.90
N VAL A 119 -8.53 12.00 14.13
CA VAL A 119 -8.99 12.41 15.46
C VAL A 119 -10.43 11.93 15.70
N ARG A 120 -10.63 10.61 15.72
CA ARG A 120 -11.66 9.91 16.50
C ARG A 120 -11.19 8.48 16.84
#